data_AF-A0A916MTB5-F1
#
_entry.id   AF-A0A916MTB5-F1
#
_cell.length_a   1.000
_cell.length_b   1.000
_cell.length_c   1.000
_cell.angle_alpha   90.00
_cell.angle_beta   90.00
_cell.angle_gamma   90.00
#
_symmetry.space_group_name_H-M   'P 1'
#
loop_
_entity.id
_entity.type
_entity.pdbx_description
1 polymer ?
#
loop_
_entity_poly.entity_id
_entity_poly.type
_entity_poly.pdbx_seq_one_letter_code
_entity_poly.pdbx_strand_id
1 'polypeptide(L)' 'MAMYESEVTQFLKSLKQERPALETEQREGRALLWDKEPIDLDERARGEASRVTQKPYVYSLDN' A
#
# COMPACT_ATOMS: atom_id res chain seq x y z
N MET A 1 35.90 16.50 -8.45
CA MET A 1 35.33 16.05 -7.18
C MET A 1 34.44 14.85 -7.48
N ALA A 2 34.72 13.67 -6.95
CA ALA A 2 33.75 12.57 -7.04
C ALA A 2 32.52 12.98 -6.21
N MET A 3 31.31 12.81 -6.75
CA MET A 3 30.08 13.04 -5.98
C MET A 3 30.02 12.02 -4.85
N TYR A 4 29.76 12.48 -3.63
CA TYR A 4 29.56 11.58 -2.51
C TYR A 4 28.32 10.72 -2.76
N GLU A 5 28.48 9.41 -2.61
CA GLU A 5 27.39 8.44 -2.64
C GLU A 5 27.29 7.79 -1.26
N SER A 6 26.08 7.76 -0.70
CA SER A 6 25.86 7.15 0.62
C SER A 6 26.18 5.66 0.62
N GLU A 7 26.66 5.16 1.76
CA GLU A 7 26.94 3.73 1.95
C GLU A 7 25.72 2.86 1.65
N VAL A 8 24.53 3.34 2.02
CA VAL A 8 23.25 2.66 1.74
C VAL A 8 23.01 2.55 0.24
N THR A 9 23.30 3.60 -0.53
CA THR A 9 23.11 3.56 -1.98
C THR A 9 24.09 2.58 -2.63
N GLN A 10 25.35 2.55 -2.18
CA GLN A 10 26.35 1.60 -2.66
C GLN A 10 25.93 0.15 -2.35
N PHE A 11 25.44 -0.11 -1.13
CA PHE A 11 24.90 -1.41 -0.72
C PHE A 11 23.70 -1.84 -1.58
N LEU A 12 22.74 -0.94 -1.82
CA LEU A 12 21.58 -1.26 -2.65
C LEU A 12 21.97 -1.58 -4.09
N LYS A 13 22.99 -0.89 -4.63
CA LYS A 13 23.54 -1.20 -5.95
C LYS A 13 24.20 -2.58 -6.00
N SER A 14 25.04 -2.92 -5.03
CA SER A 14 25.69 -4.24 -4.99
C SER A 14 24.66 -5.35 -4.82
N LEU A 15 23.67 -5.18 -3.94
CA LEU A 15 22.60 -6.14 -3.72
C LEU A 15 21.80 -6.43 -5.00
N LYS A 16 21.47 -5.40 -5.79
CA LYS A 16 20.77 -5.57 -7.07
C LYS A 16 21.62 -6.25 -8.14
N GLN A 17 22.94 -6.04 -8.11
CA GLN A 17 23.88 -6.72 -9.02
C GLN A 17 24.01 -8.20 -8.67
N GLU A 18 24.12 -8.54 -7.39
CA GLU A 18 24.21 -9.92 -6.90
C GLU A 18 22.89 -10.69 -7.10
N ARG A 19 21.75 -10.01 -7.01
CA ARG A 19 20.41 -10.61 -7.13
C ARG A 19 19.56 -9.91 -8.20
N PRO A 20 19.78 -10.19 -9.49
CA PRO A 20 19.03 -9.56 -10.58
C PRO A 20 17.52 -9.88 -10.56
N ALA A 21 17.10 -11.01 -9.97
CA ALA A 21 15.68 -11.36 -9.81
C ALA A 21 14.94 -10.58 -8.71
N LEU A 22 15.67 -9.85 -7.85
CA LEU A 22 15.12 -9.20 -6.66
C LEU A 22 14.01 -8.19 -6.99
N GLU A 23 14.10 -7.46 -8.11
CA GLU A 23 13.03 -6.52 -8.48
C GLU A 23 11.74 -7.23 -8.87
N THR A 24 11.83 -8.38 -9.53
CA THR A 24 10.67 -9.20 -9.87
C THR A 24 10.02 -9.75 -8.61
N GLU A 25 10.82 -10.33 -7.71
CA GLU A 25 10.35 -10.82 -6.40
C GLU A 25 9.69 -9.70 -5.58
N GLN A 26 10.24 -8.47 -5.61
CA GLN A 26 9.63 -7.32 -4.93
C GLN A 26 8.29 -6.91 -5.56
N ARG A 27 8.15 -6.98 -6.88
CA ARG A 27 6.89 -6.68 -7.57
C ARG A 27 5.84 -7.72 -7.22
N GLU A 28 6.20 -9.00 -7.29
CA GLU A 28 5.31 -10.11 -6.91
C GLU A 28 4.89 -10.00 -5.44
N GLY A 29 5.83 -9.73 -4.52
CA GLY A 29 5.54 -9.54 -3.10
C GLY A 29 4.62 -8.35 -2.83
N ARG A 30 4.73 -7.26 -3.58
CA ARG A 30 3.77 -6.14 -3.51
C ARG A 30 2.40 -6.54 -4.06
N ALA A 31 2.36 -7.24 -5.19
CA ALA A 31 1.11 -7.65 -5.81
C ALA A 31 0.25 -8.55 -4.92
N LEU A 32 0.86 -9.34 -4.02
CA LEU A 32 0.14 -10.25 -3.14
C LEU A 32 -0.78 -9.56 -2.13
N LEU A 33 -0.32 -8.51 -1.46
CA LEU A 33 -1.03 -7.91 -0.31
C LEU A 33 -1.29 -6.40 -0.44
N TRP A 34 -0.66 -5.76 -1.43
CA TRP A 34 -0.70 -4.30 -1.58
C TRP A 34 -1.40 -3.83 -2.83
N ASP A 35 -1.32 -4.58 -3.94
CA ASP A 35 -2.12 -4.27 -5.14
C ASP A 35 -3.59 -4.58 -4.84
N LYS A 36 -4.35 -3.52 -4.54
CA LYS A 36 -5.80 -3.60 -4.42
C LYS A 36 -6.38 -3.69 -5.82
N GLU A 37 -7.29 -4.63 -6.01
CA GLU A 37 -8.08 -4.69 -7.24
C GLU A 37 -8.79 -3.35 -7.49
N PRO A 38 -9.02 -2.98 -8.76
CA PRO A 38 -9.82 -1.80 -9.09
C PRO A 38 -11.17 -1.86 -8.37
N ILE A 39 -11.52 -0.76 -7.71
CA ILE A 39 -12.81 -0.65 -7.01
C ILE A 39 -13.90 -0.47 -8.07
N ASP A 40 -14.94 -1.30 -8.03
CA ASP A 40 -16.16 -1.06 -8.80
C ASP A 40 -16.84 0.21 -8.27
N LEU A 41 -16.94 1.23 -9.13
CA LEU A 41 -17.49 2.53 -8.77
C LEU A 41 -18.99 2.47 -8.46
N ASP A 42 -19.74 1.58 -9.13
CA ASP A 42 -21.17 1.40 -8.87
C ASP A 42 -21.37 0.71 -7.52
N GLU A 43 -20.55 -0.29 -7.21
CA GLU A 43 -20.56 -0.92 -5.89
C GLU A 43 -20.19 0.07 -4.78
N ARG A 44 -19.15 0.88 -4.99
CA ARG A 44 -18.78 1.93 -4.05
C ARG A 44 -19.92 2.93 -3.83
N ALA A 45 -20.57 3.38 -4.89
CA ALA A 45 -21.70 4.31 -4.80
C ALA A 45 -22.88 3.69 -4.02
N ARG A 46 -23.20 2.41 -4.25
CA ARG A 46 -24.22 1.67 -3.49
C ARG A 46 -23.86 1.52 -2.02
N GLY A 47 -22.59 1.26 -1.71
CA GLY A 47 -22.09 1.16 -0.34
C GLY A 47 -22.23 2.47 0.43
N GLU A 48 -21.84 3.59 -0.20
CA GLU A 48 -22.02 4.93 0.37
C GLU A 48 -23.51 5.29 0.55
N ALA A 49 -24.36 4.95 -0.42
CA ALA A 49 -25.80 5.18 -0.32
C ALA A 49 -26.48 4.36 0.78
N SER A 50 -25.95 3.17 1.10
CA SER A 50 -26.50 2.26 2.10
C SER A 50 -25.99 2.55 3.52
N ARG A 51 -25.10 3.54 3.70
CA ARG A 51 -24.44 3.81 4.97
C ARG A 51 -25.42 4.34 6.01
N VAL A 52 -25.55 3.66 7.14
CA VAL A 52 -26.32 4.15 8.30
C VAL A 52 -25.42 5.00 9.19
N THR A 53 -25.85 6.20 9.55
CA THR A 53 -25.10 7.07 10.45
C THR A 53 -24.97 6.43 11.83
N GLN A 54 -23.74 6.18 12.26
CA GLN A 54 -23.46 5.70 13.61
C GLN A 54 -23.48 6.86 14.60
N LYS A 55 -24.04 6.65 15.79
CA LYS A 55 -23.97 7.64 16.89
C LYS A 55 -22.51 7.93 17.25
N PRO A 56 -22.15 9.16 17.65
CA PRO A 56 -20.80 9.49 18.11
C PRO A 56 -20.33 8.60 19.27
N TYR A 57 -21.28 8.18 20.11
CA TYR A 57 -21.04 7.20 21.15
C TYR A 57 -22.09 6.08 21.06
N VAL A 58 -21.65 4.88 20.70
CA VAL A 58 -22.52 3.71 20.41
C VAL A 58 -23.38 3.31 21.62
N TYR A 59 -22.88 3.55 22.83
CA TYR A 59 -23.56 3.22 24.08
C TYR A 59 -24.29 4.41 24.71
N SER A 60 -24.41 5.55 24.00
CA SER A 60 -25.20 6.65 24.52
C SER A 60 -26.66 6.24 24.53
N LEU A 61 -27.30 6.38 25.69
CA LEU A 61 -28.75 6.40 25.79
C LEU A 61 -29.23 7.67 25.09
N ASP A 62 -30.25 7.56 24.24
CA ASP A 62 -30.95 8.72 23.70
C ASP A 62 -31.86 9.22 24.83
N ASN A 63 -31.59 10.41 25.35
CA ASN A 63 -32.50 11.09 26.29
C ASN A 63 -33.73 11.63 25.57
#